data_AF-A0A2E7H5I0-F1
#
_entry.id   AF-A0A2E7H5I0-F1
#
_cell.length_a   1.000
_cell.length_b   1.000
_cell.length_c   1.000
_cell.angle_alpha   90.00
_cell.angle_beta   90.00
_cell.angle_gamma   90.00
#
_symmetry.space_group_name_H-M   'P 1'
#
loop_
_entity.id
_entity.type
_entity.pdbx_description
1 polymer ?
#
loop_
_entity_poly.entity_id
_entity_poly.type
_entity_poly.pdbx_seq_one_letter_code
_entity_poly.pdbx_strand_id
1 'polypeptide(L)'
;MLLTGAFTAVVMLGVYRDFPWIALVPMAAAGILMAFTRLDILLLFLVAAVPFSLNLEDMEIGGLGIYLPTEPLLAGLLLLFILRSMRGFPVDQRLLRHPLTYWIAGSLVWILLTALVSEYPLVSFKFLIARLWFIVGFFFFCGHLFLHTPEFRHQFIFAYAVPLCIIIVYTLIRHAGFGFEKDAGHWVMNPFYKDHTSYGAALAMVIPPVLALLTWRRFSAFLRLALLGVLAILITGMIFSYTRAAWVSLVAVGALFVIMKLGVRLRTLISAMVLVAGFLWVAQDALLIQLQKNEQDSSDNLTEHVESISNVSSDASNLERLNRWNCAIAMFQERPLIGWGPGTFQFVYAPFQRSEDRTIISTNNADGGNAHSEYLGPLAEQGVMGMVFALGLLGFCLHLGFRVQTQLYDEDQRNLAMGVFLGLMTYFVHGVLNNYLDTDKASALFWGFLALLMVWNLTGDAGAKKRGAAIT
;
A
#
# COMPACT_ATOMS: atom_id res chain seq x y z
N MET A 1 28.09 27.07 -0.11
CA MET A 1 28.01 28.51 0.24
C MET A 1 27.34 29.32 -0.85
N LEU A 2 27.78 29.28 -2.11
CA LEU A 2 27.12 30.03 -3.21
C LEU A 2 25.67 29.61 -3.48
N LEU A 3 25.38 28.29 -3.54
CA LEU A 3 24.02 27.77 -3.72
C LEU A 3 23.09 28.12 -2.55
N THR A 4 23.60 28.05 -1.33
CA THR A 4 22.86 28.43 -0.12
C THR A 4 22.57 29.93 -0.08
N GLY A 5 23.53 30.77 -0.46
CA GLY A 5 23.33 32.21 -0.58
C GLY A 5 22.31 32.58 -1.67
N ALA A 6 22.37 31.91 -2.83
CA ALA A 6 21.39 32.11 -3.91
C ALA A 6 19.98 31.65 -3.50
N PHE A 7 19.86 30.50 -2.82
CA PHE A 7 18.59 30.02 -2.26
C PHE A 7 17.97 31.06 -1.33
N THR A 8 18.73 31.53 -0.34
CA THR A 8 18.25 32.52 0.64
C THR A 8 17.86 33.83 -0.04
N ALA A 9 18.62 34.29 -1.04
CA ALA A 9 18.29 35.50 -1.79
C ALA A 9 16.97 35.39 -2.58
N VAL A 10 16.71 34.24 -3.21
CA VAL A 10 15.46 34.00 -3.97
C VAL A 10 14.25 33.90 -3.01
N VAL A 11 14.40 33.24 -1.86
CA VAL A 11 13.36 33.18 -0.84
C VAL A 11 13.05 34.58 -0.28
N MET A 12 14.09 35.34 0.09
CA MET A 12 13.94 36.72 0.59
C MET A 12 13.27 37.64 -0.44
N LEU A 13 13.63 37.49 -1.73
CA LEU A 13 13.01 38.25 -2.81
C LEU A 13 11.53 37.87 -3.00
N GLY A 14 11.18 36.59 -2.88
CA GLY A 14 9.81 36.12 -2.96
C GLY A 14 8.93 36.66 -1.83
N VAL A 15 9.45 36.65 -0.60
CA VAL A 15 8.78 37.23 0.56
C VAL A 15 8.65 38.75 0.42
N TYR A 16 9.70 39.44 -0.02
CA TYR A 16 9.66 40.90 -0.23
C TYR A 16 8.67 41.35 -1.31
N ARG A 17 8.37 40.50 -2.29
CA ARG A 17 7.46 40.79 -3.40
C ARG A 17 6.04 40.23 -3.21
N ASP A 18 5.69 39.75 -2.02
CA ASP A 18 4.40 39.08 -1.73
C ASP A 18 4.09 37.88 -2.67
N PHE A 19 5.13 37.20 -3.16
CA PHE A 19 5.01 35.96 -3.93
C PHE A 19 5.72 34.82 -3.18
N PRO A 20 5.14 34.31 -2.07
CA PRO A 20 5.79 33.30 -1.24
C PRO A 20 6.06 31.97 -1.99
N TRP A 21 5.31 31.68 -3.05
CA TRP A 21 5.52 30.52 -3.94
C TRP A 21 6.85 30.57 -4.70
N ILE A 22 7.51 31.74 -4.82
CA ILE A 22 8.86 31.83 -5.38
C ILE A 22 9.86 31.03 -4.53
N ALA A 23 9.59 30.82 -3.23
CA ALA A 23 10.39 29.94 -2.39
C ALA A 23 10.37 28.46 -2.82
N LEU A 24 9.39 28.04 -3.62
CA LEU A 24 9.32 26.69 -4.19
C LEU A 24 10.31 26.51 -5.35
N VAL A 25 10.72 27.58 -6.04
CA VAL A 25 11.61 27.51 -7.21
C VAL A 25 12.99 26.94 -6.84
N PRO A 26 13.69 27.44 -5.81
CA PRO A 26 14.95 26.85 -5.37
C PRO A 26 14.80 25.41 -4.86
N MET A 27 13.67 25.06 -4.22
CA MET A 27 13.40 23.68 -3.77
C MET A 27 13.21 22.74 -4.96
N ALA A 28 12.44 23.15 -5.97
CA ALA A 28 12.28 22.40 -7.22
C ALA A 28 13.62 22.25 -7.95
N ALA A 29 14.41 23.31 -8.04
CA ALA A 29 15.75 23.28 -8.65
C ALA A 29 16.69 22.32 -7.89
N ALA A 30 16.65 22.32 -6.55
CA ALA A 30 17.41 21.38 -5.74
C ALA A 30 16.97 19.93 -5.98
N GLY A 31 15.65 19.66 -6.02
CA GLY A 31 15.11 18.33 -6.34
C GLY A 31 15.56 17.84 -7.72
N ILE A 32 15.49 18.71 -8.74
CA ILE A 32 15.98 18.42 -10.09
C ILE A 32 17.48 18.11 -10.07
N LEU A 33 18.29 18.96 -9.42
CA LEU A 33 19.73 18.75 -9.33
C LEU A 33 20.07 17.42 -8.64
N MET A 34 19.37 17.08 -7.56
CA MET A 34 19.55 15.80 -6.86
C MET A 34 19.13 14.62 -7.73
N ALA A 35 18.09 14.74 -8.55
CA ALA A 35 17.67 13.67 -9.45
C ALA A 35 18.76 13.26 -10.46
N PHE A 36 19.61 14.21 -10.87
CA PHE A 36 20.73 13.95 -11.77
C PHE A 36 22.05 13.62 -11.06
N THR A 37 22.28 14.17 -9.87
CA THR A 37 23.59 14.05 -9.17
C THR A 37 23.60 13.01 -8.05
N ARG A 38 22.50 12.88 -7.30
CA ARG A 38 22.38 12.09 -6.06
C ARG A 38 20.99 11.47 -5.94
N LEU A 39 20.66 10.61 -6.90
CA LEU A 39 19.38 9.89 -6.94
C LEU A 39 19.17 9.02 -5.69
N ASP A 40 20.25 8.51 -5.11
CA ASP A 40 20.27 7.78 -3.84
C ASP A 40 19.64 8.59 -2.69
N ILE A 41 20.11 9.82 -2.49
CA ILE A 41 19.62 10.70 -1.43
C ILE A 41 18.20 11.15 -1.73
N LEU A 42 17.90 11.48 -3.00
CA LEU A 42 16.56 11.90 -3.40
C LEU A 42 15.51 10.82 -3.10
N LEU A 43 15.80 9.55 -3.37
CA LEU A 43 14.86 8.46 -3.07
C LEU A 43 14.70 8.20 -1.58
N LEU A 44 15.75 8.29 -0.74
CA LEU A 44 15.58 8.20 0.72
C LEU A 44 14.75 9.35 1.26
N PHE A 45 15.01 10.57 0.77
CA PHE A 45 14.21 11.73 1.14
C PHE A 45 12.75 11.55 0.73
N LEU A 46 12.50 11.08 -0.50
CA LEU A 46 11.15 10.80 -0.99
C LEU A 46 10.43 9.80 -0.08
N VAL A 47 11.05 8.67 0.24
CA VAL A 47 10.47 7.65 1.13
C VAL A 47 10.24 8.21 2.54
N ALA A 48 11.14 9.05 3.05
CA ALA A 48 10.99 9.70 4.35
C ALA A 48 9.92 10.79 4.38
N ALA A 49 9.64 11.41 3.23
CA ALA A 49 8.59 12.40 3.09
C ALA A 49 7.19 11.78 3.01
N VAL A 50 7.06 10.49 2.65
CA VAL A 50 5.75 9.83 2.48
C VAL A 50 4.89 9.84 3.74
N PRO A 51 5.37 9.49 4.95
CA PRO A 51 4.55 9.59 6.15
C PRO A 51 4.10 11.02 6.48
N PHE A 52 4.85 12.02 6.04
CA PHE A 52 4.53 13.45 6.21
C PHE A 52 3.72 14.04 5.06
N SER A 53 3.41 13.27 4.01
CA SER A 53 2.76 13.83 2.83
C SER A 53 1.33 14.25 3.15
N LEU A 54 0.95 15.41 2.65
CA LEU A 54 -0.37 16.02 2.86
C LEU A 54 -1.13 16.05 1.55
N ASN A 55 -2.40 15.67 1.59
CA ASN A 55 -3.31 15.82 0.46
C ASN A 55 -3.85 17.26 0.44
N LEU A 56 -3.66 17.96 -0.67
CA LEU A 56 -4.09 19.35 -0.81
C LEU A 56 -5.62 19.52 -0.84
N GLU A 57 -6.35 18.52 -1.33
CA GLU A 57 -7.82 18.51 -1.35
C GLU A 57 -8.39 18.44 0.07
N ASP A 58 -7.83 17.59 0.93
CA ASP A 58 -8.20 17.49 2.34
C ASP A 58 -7.87 18.78 3.13
N MET A 59 -6.99 19.64 2.60
CA MET A 59 -6.65 20.94 3.20
C MET A 59 -7.52 22.09 2.66
N GLU A 60 -8.48 21.83 1.76
CA GLU A 60 -9.25 22.85 1.04
C GLU A 60 -8.38 23.81 0.20
N ILE A 61 -7.13 23.43 -0.08
CA ILE A 61 -6.18 24.26 -0.82
C ILE A 61 -6.22 23.90 -2.30
N GLY A 62 -6.88 24.73 -3.10
CA GLY A 62 -6.77 24.72 -4.57
C GLY A 62 -7.48 23.57 -5.29
N GLY A 63 -8.25 22.72 -4.59
CA GLY A 63 -9.08 21.68 -5.20
C GLY A 63 -8.31 20.61 -5.98
N LEU A 64 -7.02 20.45 -5.70
CA LEU A 64 -6.15 19.47 -6.36
C LEU A 64 -5.91 18.29 -5.42
N GLY A 65 -6.41 17.10 -5.75
CA GLY A 65 -6.14 15.85 -5.03
C GLY A 65 -4.73 15.31 -5.25
N ILE A 66 -3.70 16.09 -4.88
CA ILE A 66 -2.27 15.76 -5.03
C ILE A 66 -1.60 15.73 -3.66
N TYR A 67 -0.71 14.76 -3.44
CA TYR A 67 0.09 14.66 -2.22
C TYR A 67 1.40 15.45 -2.31
N LEU A 68 1.59 16.43 -1.43
CA LEU A 68 2.84 17.18 -1.30
C LEU A 68 3.71 16.67 -0.15
N PRO A 69 5.05 16.62 -0.30
CA PRO A 69 5.83 16.97 -1.51
C PRO A 69 6.06 15.78 -2.46
N THR A 70 5.44 14.63 -2.20
CA THR A 70 5.83 13.34 -2.78
C THR A 70 5.45 13.17 -4.24
N GLU A 71 4.21 13.49 -4.63
CA GLU A 71 3.75 13.28 -6.01
C GLU A 71 4.46 14.15 -7.04
N PRO A 72 4.75 15.45 -6.80
CA PRO A 72 5.57 16.23 -7.73
C PRO A 72 6.97 15.64 -7.92
N LEU A 73 7.59 15.09 -6.86
CA LEU A 73 8.88 14.43 -6.96
C LEU A 73 8.78 13.14 -7.78
N LEU A 74 7.73 12.34 -7.55
CA LEU A 74 7.44 11.13 -8.31
C LEU A 74 7.18 11.43 -9.80
N ALA A 75 6.45 12.50 -10.10
CA ALA A 75 6.23 12.97 -11.47
C ALA A 75 7.57 13.37 -12.14
N GLY A 76 8.45 14.07 -11.41
CA GLY A 76 9.80 14.37 -11.88
C GLY A 76 10.64 13.12 -12.14
N LEU A 77 10.52 12.09 -11.30
CA LEU A 77 11.16 10.79 -11.51
C LEU A 77 10.58 10.08 -12.74
N LEU A 78 9.26 10.11 -12.95
CA LEU A 78 8.63 9.58 -14.16
C LEU A 78 9.19 10.24 -15.42
N LEU A 79 9.32 11.57 -15.42
CA LEU A 79 9.95 12.30 -16.52
C LEU A 79 11.41 11.86 -16.72
N LEU A 80 12.19 11.75 -15.64
CA LEU A 80 13.57 11.26 -15.70
C LEU A 80 13.64 9.85 -16.30
N PHE A 81 12.73 8.95 -15.93
CA PHE A 81 12.65 7.60 -16.47
C PHE A 81 12.39 7.60 -17.97
N ILE A 82 11.44 8.42 -18.44
CA ILE A 82 11.15 8.60 -19.87
C ILE A 82 12.39 9.11 -20.60
N LEU A 83 13.04 10.18 -20.09
CA LEU A 83 14.23 10.76 -20.68
C LEU A 83 15.41 9.78 -20.76
N ARG A 84 15.62 8.95 -19.71
CA ARG A 84 16.65 7.90 -19.75
C ARG A 84 16.30 6.78 -20.72
N SER A 85 15.01 6.44 -20.86
CA SER A 85 14.53 5.42 -21.80
C SER A 85 14.82 5.79 -23.26
N MET A 86 14.83 7.08 -23.60
CA MET A 86 15.19 7.56 -24.94
C MET A 86 16.68 7.35 -25.28
N ARG A 87 17.55 7.15 -24.28
CA ARG A 87 19.01 6.97 -24.46
C ARG A 87 19.49 5.55 -24.23
N GLY A 88 18.61 4.64 -23.78
CA GLY A 88 18.97 3.27 -23.41
C GLY A 88 18.05 2.73 -22.32
N PHE A 89 18.59 1.90 -21.42
CA PHE A 89 17.81 1.38 -20.30
C PHE A 89 17.72 2.41 -19.16
N PRO A 90 16.50 2.76 -18.70
CA PRO A 90 16.31 3.78 -17.67
C PRO A 90 16.82 3.36 -16.28
N VAL A 91 16.82 2.05 -16.04
CA VAL A 91 17.32 1.35 -14.85
C VAL A 91 18.05 0.08 -15.28
N ASP A 92 18.63 -0.66 -14.33
CA ASP A 92 19.31 -1.93 -14.63
C ASP A 92 18.37 -2.89 -15.38
N GLN A 93 18.84 -3.38 -16.54
CA GLN A 93 18.05 -4.19 -17.46
C GLN A 93 17.53 -5.49 -16.82
N ARG A 94 18.20 -6.01 -15.79
CA ARG A 94 17.75 -7.22 -15.07
C ARG A 94 16.39 -7.01 -14.41
N LEU A 95 16.09 -5.80 -13.97
CA LEU A 95 14.78 -5.44 -13.40
C LEU A 95 13.70 -5.46 -14.49
N LEU A 96 14.01 -4.91 -15.66
CA LEU A 96 13.07 -4.80 -16.79
C LEU A 96 12.74 -6.16 -17.42
N ARG A 97 13.66 -7.12 -17.32
CA ARG A 97 13.50 -8.48 -17.87
C ARG A 97 12.89 -9.48 -16.89
N HIS A 98 12.59 -9.07 -15.67
CA HIS A 98 12.04 -9.96 -14.66
C HIS A 98 10.56 -10.28 -14.98
N PRO A 99 10.08 -11.53 -14.81
CA PRO A 99 8.68 -11.91 -15.13
C PRO A 99 7.61 -11.05 -14.44
N LEU A 100 7.85 -10.66 -13.18
CA LEU A 100 6.98 -9.72 -12.46
C LEU A 100 6.83 -8.37 -13.19
N THR A 101 7.89 -7.89 -13.82
CA THR A 101 7.85 -6.63 -14.57
C THR A 101 6.95 -6.74 -15.79
N TYR A 102 6.94 -7.88 -16.48
CA TYR A 102 6.00 -8.11 -17.57
C TYR A 102 4.55 -8.16 -17.10
N TRP A 103 4.31 -8.74 -15.91
CA TRP A 103 2.97 -8.74 -15.30
C TRP A 103 2.49 -7.32 -14.97
N ILE A 104 3.36 -6.50 -14.35
CA ILE A 104 3.07 -5.09 -14.05
C ILE A 104 2.89 -4.27 -15.33
N ALA A 105 3.69 -4.51 -16.36
CA ALA A 105 3.52 -3.85 -17.65
C ALA A 105 2.18 -4.24 -18.31
N GLY A 106 1.80 -5.51 -18.24
CA GLY A 106 0.50 -5.99 -18.70
C GLY A 106 -0.66 -5.33 -17.98
N SER A 107 -0.57 -5.15 -16.66
CA SER A 107 -1.62 -4.46 -15.90
C SER A 107 -1.70 -2.97 -16.25
N LEU A 108 -0.57 -2.30 -16.47
CA LEU A 108 -0.55 -0.91 -16.94
C LEU A 108 -1.16 -0.74 -18.34
N VAL A 109 -0.87 -1.67 -19.26
CA VAL A 109 -1.50 -1.69 -20.58
C VAL A 109 -3.01 -1.92 -20.44
N TRP A 110 -3.44 -2.80 -19.54
CA TRP A 110 -4.87 -3.02 -19.29
C TRP A 110 -5.58 -1.81 -18.69
N ILE A 111 -4.94 -1.11 -17.74
CA ILE A 111 -5.43 0.16 -17.20
C ILE A 111 -5.56 1.20 -18.33
N LEU A 112 -4.59 1.29 -19.24
CA LEU A 112 -4.67 2.18 -20.40
C LEU A 112 -5.85 1.82 -21.30
N LEU A 113 -6.04 0.55 -21.64
CA LEU A 113 -7.13 0.09 -22.50
C LEU A 113 -8.51 0.37 -21.88
N THR A 114 -8.67 0.09 -20.58
CA THR A 114 -9.93 0.35 -19.86
C THR A 114 -10.15 1.84 -19.60
N ALA A 115 -9.10 2.65 -19.48
CA ALA A 115 -9.22 4.11 -19.43
C ALA A 115 -9.74 4.72 -20.73
N LEU A 116 -9.44 4.14 -21.91
CA LEU A 116 -9.94 4.61 -23.21
C LEU A 116 -11.46 4.46 -23.36
N VAL A 117 -12.04 3.44 -22.74
CA VAL A 117 -13.48 3.10 -22.80
C VAL A 117 -14.22 3.39 -21.49
N SER A 118 -13.58 4.15 -20.60
CA SER A 118 -14.10 4.54 -19.29
C SER A 118 -15.31 5.48 -19.42
N GLU A 119 -16.24 5.43 -18.46
CA GLU A 119 -17.30 6.44 -18.33
C GLU A 119 -16.74 7.82 -18.01
N TYR A 120 -15.62 7.87 -17.28
CA TYR A 120 -14.92 9.10 -16.94
C TYR A 120 -13.45 9.01 -17.39
N PRO A 121 -13.15 9.16 -18.69
CA PRO A 121 -11.79 8.97 -19.22
C PRO A 121 -10.76 9.84 -18.51
N LEU A 122 -11.08 11.10 -18.19
CA LEU A 122 -10.16 12.00 -17.50
C LEU A 122 -9.75 11.48 -16.11
N VAL A 123 -10.69 10.89 -15.37
CA VAL A 123 -10.41 10.28 -14.05
C VAL A 123 -9.51 9.06 -14.22
N SER A 124 -9.82 8.20 -15.20
CA SER A 124 -9.03 6.99 -15.45
C SER A 124 -7.62 7.26 -15.98
N PHE A 125 -7.44 8.30 -16.80
CA PHE A 125 -6.10 8.75 -17.20
C PHE A 125 -5.31 9.34 -16.03
N LYS A 126 -5.95 10.11 -15.14
CA LYS A 126 -5.30 10.55 -13.89
C LYS A 126 -4.86 9.36 -13.04
N PHE A 127 -5.72 8.35 -12.88
CA PHE A 127 -5.38 7.11 -12.18
C PHE A 127 -4.17 6.40 -12.81
N LEU A 128 -4.12 6.29 -14.15
CA LEU A 128 -2.99 5.70 -14.87
C LEU A 128 -1.69 6.49 -14.63
N ILE A 129 -1.72 7.82 -14.70
CA ILE A 129 -0.54 8.67 -14.46
C ILE A 129 -0.03 8.49 -13.03
N ALA A 130 -0.94 8.49 -12.05
CA ALA A 130 -0.58 8.27 -10.65
C ALA A 130 0.05 6.88 -10.46
N ARG A 131 -0.57 5.85 -11.04
CA ARG A 131 -0.03 4.48 -11.01
C ARG A 131 1.37 4.40 -11.63
N LEU A 132 1.61 5.08 -12.75
CA LEU A 132 2.91 5.11 -13.43
C LEU A 132 3.99 5.74 -12.56
N TRP A 133 3.75 6.90 -11.96
CA TRP A 133 4.79 7.54 -11.15
C TRP A 133 5.10 6.75 -9.87
N PHE A 134 4.13 6.04 -9.30
CA PHE A 134 4.36 5.21 -8.10
C PHE A 134 5.22 3.99 -8.44
N ILE A 135 4.90 3.30 -9.54
CA ILE A 135 5.69 2.16 -10.03
C ILE A 135 7.10 2.63 -10.44
N VAL A 136 7.23 3.73 -11.17
CA VAL A 136 8.54 4.22 -11.59
C VAL A 136 9.41 4.63 -10.40
N GLY A 137 8.87 5.41 -9.47
CA GLY A 137 9.60 5.85 -8.28
C GLY A 137 9.94 4.71 -7.34
N PHE A 138 8.92 4.03 -6.83
CA PHE A 138 9.06 3.07 -5.73
C PHE A 138 9.41 1.65 -6.18
N PHE A 139 9.06 1.24 -7.41
CA PHE A 139 9.44 -0.10 -7.90
C PHE A 139 10.76 -0.05 -8.69
N PHE A 140 10.82 0.74 -9.77
CA PHE A 140 11.98 0.72 -10.66
C PHE A 140 13.21 1.44 -10.12
N PHE A 141 13.10 2.70 -9.69
CA PHE A 141 14.27 3.44 -9.19
C PHE A 141 14.76 2.90 -7.84
N CYS A 142 13.86 2.61 -6.89
CA CYS A 142 14.26 1.92 -5.66
C CYS A 142 14.86 0.54 -5.95
N GLY A 143 14.26 -0.25 -6.85
CA GLY A 143 14.82 -1.54 -7.29
C GLY A 143 16.22 -1.42 -7.85
N HIS A 144 16.50 -0.39 -8.65
CA HIS A 144 17.84 -0.10 -9.16
C HIS A 144 18.84 0.17 -8.02
N LEU A 145 18.46 1.00 -7.04
CA LEU A 145 19.33 1.26 -5.88
C LEU A 145 19.54 0.01 -5.02
N PHE A 146 18.50 -0.76 -4.72
CA PHE A 146 18.63 -2.00 -3.94
C PHE A 146 19.56 -3.04 -4.58
N LEU A 147 19.61 -3.05 -5.92
CA LEU A 147 20.43 -3.96 -6.70
C LEU A 147 21.92 -3.58 -6.66
N HIS A 148 22.24 -2.29 -6.74
CA HIS A 148 23.62 -1.79 -6.78
C HIS A 148 24.20 -1.46 -5.40
N THR A 149 23.35 -1.08 -4.44
CA THR A 149 23.75 -0.61 -3.11
C THR A 149 22.96 -1.39 -2.03
N PRO A 150 23.47 -2.55 -1.57
CA PRO A 150 22.75 -3.41 -0.63
C PRO A 150 22.38 -2.75 0.71
N GLU A 151 23.11 -1.70 1.13
CA GLU A 151 22.82 -0.93 2.33
C GLU A 151 21.47 -0.22 2.23
N PHE A 152 21.08 0.17 1.01
CA PHE A 152 19.81 0.85 0.74
C PHE A 152 18.60 0.01 1.14
N ARG A 153 18.75 -1.32 1.19
CA ARG A 153 17.65 -2.26 1.51
C ARG A 153 17.10 -2.06 2.92
N HIS A 154 17.99 -1.92 3.91
CA HIS A 154 17.56 -1.64 5.29
C HIS A 154 17.36 -0.15 5.54
N GLN A 155 18.10 0.73 4.84
CA GLN A 155 17.90 2.18 4.92
C GLN A 155 16.51 2.59 4.43
N PHE A 156 15.93 1.91 3.44
CA PHE A 156 14.56 2.14 2.99
C PHE A 156 13.54 1.91 4.12
N ILE A 157 13.73 0.86 4.93
CA ILE A 157 12.86 0.58 6.08
C ILE A 157 12.99 1.69 7.12
N PHE A 158 14.22 2.14 7.42
CA PHE A 158 14.45 3.25 8.35
C PHE A 158 13.87 4.57 7.83
N ALA A 159 14.03 4.85 6.54
CA ALA A 159 13.55 6.05 5.88
C ALA A 159 12.03 6.18 6.03
N TYR A 160 11.28 5.08 5.99
CA TYR A 160 9.84 5.13 6.24
C TYR A 160 9.49 5.07 7.74
N ALA A 161 10.09 4.14 8.49
CA ALA A 161 9.71 3.84 9.87
C ALA A 161 9.98 5.00 10.84
N VAL A 162 11.10 5.72 10.69
CA VAL A 162 11.47 6.80 11.61
C VAL A 162 10.50 8.01 11.49
N PRO A 163 10.22 8.54 10.28
CA PRO A 163 9.15 9.50 10.07
C PRO A 163 7.79 9.02 10.56
N LEU A 164 7.44 7.75 10.30
CA LEU A 164 6.18 7.20 10.79
C LEU A 164 6.09 7.26 12.32
N CYS A 165 7.17 6.95 13.06
CA CYS A 165 7.20 7.11 14.51
C CYS A 165 6.90 8.54 14.97
N ILE A 166 7.37 9.56 14.24
CA ILE A 166 7.05 10.96 14.55
C ILE A 166 5.54 11.20 14.39
N ILE A 167 4.94 10.68 13.32
CA ILE A 167 3.47 10.75 13.10
C ILE A 167 2.70 10.02 14.20
N ILE A 168 3.19 8.85 14.65
CA ILE A 168 2.56 8.11 15.75
C ILE A 168 2.60 8.93 17.04
N VAL A 169 3.75 9.50 17.39
CA VAL A 169 3.86 10.35 18.59
C VAL A 169 2.93 11.56 18.50
N TYR A 170 2.89 12.23 17.34
CA TYR A 170 1.93 13.32 17.08
C TYR A 170 0.48 12.86 17.30
N THR A 171 0.12 11.72 16.72
CA THR A 171 -1.23 11.14 16.80
C THR A 171 -1.60 10.81 18.24
N LEU A 172 -0.69 10.18 18.99
CA LEU A 172 -0.90 9.83 20.41
C LEU A 172 -1.04 11.07 21.29
N ILE A 173 -0.26 12.13 21.06
CA ILE A 173 -0.40 13.40 21.78
C ILE A 173 -1.78 14.01 21.53
N ARG A 174 -2.25 14.03 20.28
CA ARG A 174 -3.59 14.52 19.96
C ARG A 174 -4.66 13.63 20.61
N HIS A 175 -4.53 12.32 20.49
CA HIS A 175 -5.48 11.34 21.03
C HIS A 175 -5.59 11.42 22.55
N ALA A 176 -4.48 11.68 23.25
CA ALA A 176 -4.47 11.94 24.68
C ALA A 176 -5.31 13.17 25.07
N GLY A 177 -5.35 14.20 24.21
CA GLY A 177 -6.22 15.37 24.38
C GLY A 177 -7.72 15.03 24.33
N PHE A 178 -8.08 13.87 23.79
CA PHE A 178 -9.43 13.31 23.75
C PHE A 178 -9.56 12.07 24.66
N GLY A 179 -8.70 11.93 25.68
CA GLY A 179 -8.80 10.83 26.65
C GLY A 179 -8.61 9.43 26.07
N PHE A 180 -7.97 9.28 24.91
CA PHE A 180 -7.83 8.02 24.17
C PHE A 180 -9.17 7.37 23.75
N GLU A 181 -10.22 8.17 23.61
CA GLU A 181 -11.53 7.71 23.15
C GLU A 181 -11.45 7.07 21.76
N LYS A 182 -12.23 5.99 21.58
CA LYS A 182 -12.24 5.23 20.33
C LYS A 182 -12.64 6.08 19.12
N ASP A 183 -13.65 6.93 19.29
CA ASP A 183 -14.17 7.78 18.22
C ASP A 183 -13.15 8.83 17.77
N ALA A 184 -12.39 9.41 18.71
CA ALA A 184 -11.27 10.28 18.38
C ALA A 184 -10.19 9.53 17.58
N GLY A 185 -9.94 8.25 17.92
CA GLY A 185 -9.01 7.37 17.21
C GLY A 185 -9.24 7.28 15.70
N HIS A 186 -10.48 7.51 15.22
CA HIS A 186 -10.83 7.43 13.80
C HIS A 186 -10.27 8.56 12.93
N TRP A 187 -9.88 9.71 13.51
CA TRP A 187 -9.47 10.91 12.76
C TRP A 187 -8.22 11.64 13.31
N VAL A 188 -7.73 11.31 14.52
CA VAL A 188 -6.60 12.02 15.19
C VAL A 188 -5.28 12.04 14.42
N MET A 189 -5.05 11.14 13.45
CA MET A 189 -3.86 11.14 12.59
C MET A 189 -3.95 12.11 11.39
N ASN A 190 -5.10 12.75 11.17
CA ASN A 190 -5.22 13.87 10.24
C ASN A 190 -4.31 15.03 10.70
N PRO A 191 -3.66 15.78 9.79
CA PRO A 191 -3.82 15.78 8.33
C PRO A 191 -2.91 14.80 7.58
N PHE A 192 -2.08 14.03 8.28
CA PHE A 192 -1.12 13.14 7.63
C PHE A 192 -1.80 11.91 7.04
N TYR A 193 -2.58 11.20 7.86
CA TYR A 193 -3.39 10.08 7.39
C TYR A 193 -4.87 10.45 7.46
N LYS A 194 -5.59 10.18 6.37
CA LYS A 194 -7.02 10.51 6.24
C LYS A 194 -7.86 9.83 7.32
N ASP A 195 -7.51 8.59 7.64
CA ASP A 195 -8.31 7.73 8.49
C ASP A 195 -7.44 6.64 9.18
N HIS A 196 -8.00 6.05 10.24
CA HIS A 196 -7.31 5.07 11.07
C HIS A 196 -7.00 3.76 10.32
N THR A 197 -7.76 3.44 9.27
CA THR A 197 -7.60 2.20 8.51
C THR A 197 -6.38 2.28 7.57
N SER A 198 -6.18 3.39 6.85
CA SER A 198 -4.96 3.62 6.07
C SER A 198 -3.71 3.74 6.94
N TYR A 199 -3.82 4.40 8.09
CA TYR A 199 -2.77 4.46 9.11
C TYR A 199 -2.41 3.08 9.66
N GLY A 200 -3.41 2.29 10.05
CA GLY A 200 -3.23 0.92 10.54
C GLY A 200 -2.61 -0.02 9.49
N ALA A 201 -2.95 0.16 8.21
CA ALA A 201 -2.35 -0.60 7.11
C ALA A 201 -0.84 -0.31 7.01
N ALA A 202 -0.42 0.95 7.02
CA ALA A 202 1.00 1.32 7.02
C ALA A 202 1.76 0.75 8.22
N LEU A 203 1.18 0.80 9.43
CA LEU A 203 1.78 0.20 10.63
C LEU A 203 1.97 -1.32 10.46
N ALA A 204 0.93 -2.03 10.01
CA ALA A 204 0.97 -3.47 9.83
C ALA A 204 1.99 -3.92 8.77
N MET A 205 2.25 -3.10 7.74
CA MET A 205 3.29 -3.36 6.76
C MET A 205 4.71 -3.16 7.31
N VAL A 206 4.92 -2.17 8.19
CA VAL A 206 6.25 -1.77 8.70
C VAL A 206 6.71 -2.62 9.90
N ILE A 207 5.79 -3.13 10.72
CA ILE A 207 6.13 -3.92 11.92
C ILE A 207 6.99 -5.16 11.58
N PRO A 208 6.62 -6.05 10.62
CA PRO A 208 7.41 -7.23 10.31
C PRO A 208 8.86 -6.97 9.85
N PRO A 209 9.16 -6.02 8.93
CA PRO A 209 10.55 -5.74 8.56
C PRO A 209 11.34 -5.08 9.71
N VAL A 210 10.73 -4.25 10.56
CA VAL A 210 11.41 -3.70 11.75
C VAL A 210 11.77 -4.82 12.74
N LEU A 211 10.86 -5.77 12.97
CA LEU A 211 11.13 -6.98 13.75
C LEU A 211 12.31 -7.79 13.17
N ALA A 212 12.36 -7.94 11.84
CA ALA A 212 13.47 -8.63 11.19
C ALA A 212 14.82 -7.91 11.39
N LEU A 213 14.84 -6.58 11.34
CA LEU A 213 16.04 -5.77 11.56
C LEU A 213 16.62 -5.88 12.99
N LEU A 214 15.81 -6.25 13.99
CA LEU A 214 16.33 -6.54 15.33
C LEU A 214 17.29 -7.72 15.35
N THR A 215 17.11 -8.67 14.43
CA THR A 215 17.97 -9.85 14.30
C THR A 215 19.25 -9.59 13.52
N TRP A 216 19.44 -8.37 12.99
CA TRP A 216 20.57 -8.03 12.14
C TRP A 216 21.89 -8.03 12.92
N ARG A 217 22.82 -8.90 12.52
CA ARG A 217 24.04 -9.19 13.30
C ARG A 217 25.00 -8.02 13.37
N ARG A 218 25.10 -7.22 12.29
CA ARG A 218 26.03 -6.09 12.20
C ARG A 218 25.61 -4.84 12.97
N PHE A 219 24.38 -4.78 13.49
CA PHE A 219 23.90 -3.60 14.22
C PHE A 219 24.44 -3.56 15.64
N SER A 220 24.85 -2.36 16.07
CA SER A 220 25.34 -2.10 17.43
C SER A 220 24.22 -2.25 18.47
N ALA A 221 24.59 -2.46 19.74
CA ALA A 221 23.62 -2.55 20.83
C ALA A 221 22.73 -1.30 20.93
N PHE A 222 23.31 -0.12 20.68
CA PHE A 222 22.57 1.15 20.64
C PHE A 222 21.51 1.15 19.52
N LEU A 223 21.87 0.73 18.31
CA LEU A 223 20.91 0.68 17.20
C LEU A 223 19.80 -0.35 17.44
N ARG A 224 20.11 -1.49 18.07
CA ARG A 224 19.10 -2.48 18.48
C ARG A 224 18.14 -1.91 19.54
N LEU A 225 18.66 -1.18 20.51
CA LEU A 225 17.83 -0.49 21.51
C LEU A 225 16.93 0.57 20.86
N ALA A 226 17.46 1.36 19.93
CA ALA A 226 16.69 2.31 19.14
C ALA A 226 15.58 1.61 18.34
N LEU A 227 15.88 0.46 17.72
CA LEU A 227 14.90 -0.35 17.00
C LEU A 227 13.81 -0.94 17.91
N LEU A 228 14.16 -1.34 19.14
CA LEU A 228 13.16 -1.74 20.14
C LEU A 228 12.24 -0.57 20.51
N GLY A 229 12.80 0.65 20.64
CA GLY A 229 12.01 1.87 20.81
C GLY A 229 11.07 2.13 19.63
N VAL A 230 11.57 2.06 18.39
CA VAL A 230 10.77 2.17 17.17
C VAL A 230 9.64 1.14 17.16
N LEU A 231 9.94 -0.12 17.46
CA LEU A 231 8.94 -1.18 17.52
C LEU A 231 7.88 -0.92 18.60
N ALA A 232 8.28 -0.45 19.78
CA ALA A 232 7.36 -0.12 20.86
C ALA A 232 6.40 1.01 20.44
N ILE A 233 6.90 2.05 19.78
CA ILE A 233 6.07 3.14 19.22
C ILE A 233 5.12 2.59 18.16
N LEU A 234 5.59 1.75 17.22
CA LEU A 234 4.76 1.12 16.18
C LEU A 234 3.62 0.28 16.77
N ILE A 235 3.92 -0.56 17.76
CA ILE A 235 2.92 -1.39 18.45
C ILE A 235 1.92 -0.51 19.21
N THR A 236 2.39 0.56 19.85
CA THR A 236 1.52 1.49 20.59
C THR A 236 0.57 2.20 19.64
N GLY A 237 1.07 2.76 18.53
CA GLY A 237 0.23 3.34 17.48
C GLY A 237 -0.77 2.34 16.90
N MET A 238 -0.36 1.07 16.75
CA MET A 238 -1.22 0.00 16.26
C MET A 238 -2.36 -0.31 17.23
N ILE A 239 -2.11 -0.34 18.55
CA ILE A 239 -3.13 -0.51 19.59
C ILE A 239 -4.13 0.65 19.56
N PHE A 240 -3.65 1.88 19.59
CA PHE A 240 -4.50 3.07 19.64
C PHE A 240 -5.14 3.44 18.30
N SER A 241 -4.75 2.80 17.19
CA SER A 241 -5.43 2.94 15.89
C SER A 241 -6.84 2.32 15.87
N TYR A 242 -7.12 1.38 16.77
CA TYR A 242 -8.37 0.59 16.81
C TYR A 242 -8.75 -0.10 15.47
N THR A 243 -7.79 -0.30 14.56
CA THR A 243 -8.02 -0.88 13.23
C THR A 243 -8.02 -2.41 13.28
N ARG A 244 -9.21 -3.02 13.39
CA ARG A 244 -9.41 -4.49 13.44
C ARG A 244 -8.74 -5.23 12.28
N ALA A 245 -8.90 -4.72 11.05
CA ALA A 245 -8.33 -5.33 9.85
C ALA A 245 -6.79 -5.43 9.91
N ALA A 246 -6.13 -4.46 10.53
CA ALA A 246 -4.68 -4.49 10.69
C ALA A 246 -4.24 -5.55 11.74
N TRP A 247 -4.99 -5.74 12.84
CA TRP A 247 -4.73 -6.83 13.80
C TRP A 247 -4.92 -8.21 13.16
N VAL A 248 -6.02 -8.40 12.43
CA VAL A 248 -6.29 -9.63 11.69
C VAL A 248 -5.17 -9.91 10.68
N SER A 249 -4.71 -8.88 9.97
CA SER A 249 -3.60 -9.04 9.02
C SER A 249 -2.30 -9.49 9.69
N LEU A 250 -1.95 -8.96 10.86
CA LEU A 250 -0.75 -9.36 11.60
C LEU A 250 -0.84 -10.81 12.10
N VAL A 251 -2.01 -11.23 12.62
CA VAL A 251 -2.24 -12.61 13.04
C VAL A 251 -2.17 -13.56 11.84
N ALA A 252 -2.80 -13.22 10.72
CA ALA A 252 -2.79 -14.02 9.50
C ALA A 252 -1.38 -14.22 8.95
N VAL A 253 -0.54 -13.17 8.92
CA VAL A 253 0.85 -13.31 8.46
C VAL A 253 1.74 -14.03 9.47
N GLY A 254 1.44 -13.92 10.77
CA GLY A 254 2.08 -14.74 11.80
C GLY A 254 1.84 -16.22 11.58
N ALA A 255 0.59 -16.61 11.30
CA ALA A 255 0.23 -17.97 10.93
C ALA A 255 0.93 -18.41 9.63
N LEU A 256 0.94 -17.56 8.60
CA LEU A 256 1.67 -17.82 7.35
C LEU A 256 3.17 -18.07 7.60
N PHE A 257 3.81 -17.27 8.45
CA PHE A 257 5.21 -17.45 8.81
C PHE A 257 5.46 -18.79 9.51
N VAL A 258 4.59 -19.19 10.45
CA VAL A 258 4.68 -20.50 11.11
C VAL A 258 4.53 -21.63 10.08
N ILE A 259 3.55 -21.55 9.19
CA ILE A 259 3.34 -22.51 8.10
C ILE A 259 4.60 -22.64 7.21
N MET A 260 5.23 -21.52 6.88
CA MET A 260 6.51 -21.51 6.12
C MET A 260 7.66 -22.15 6.91
N LYS A 261 7.71 -21.94 8.23
CA LYS A 261 8.74 -22.55 9.11
C LYS A 261 8.54 -24.05 9.29
N LEU A 262 7.30 -24.53 9.24
CA LEU A 262 6.97 -25.96 9.21
C LEU A 262 7.31 -26.64 7.88
N GLY A 263 7.82 -25.89 6.89
CA GLY A 263 8.25 -26.44 5.60
C GLY A 263 7.11 -26.75 4.63
N VAL A 264 5.91 -26.20 4.88
CA VAL A 264 4.78 -26.35 3.96
C VAL A 264 5.10 -25.65 2.65
N ARG A 265 4.97 -26.36 1.53
CA ARG A 265 5.26 -25.82 0.20
C ARG A 265 4.11 -24.91 -0.25
N LEU A 266 4.43 -23.86 -1.00
CA LEU A 266 3.44 -22.93 -1.55
C LEU A 266 2.32 -23.63 -2.34
N ARG A 267 2.64 -24.69 -3.10
CA ARG A 267 1.64 -25.48 -3.84
C ARG A 267 0.58 -26.10 -2.93
N THR A 268 0.98 -26.57 -1.75
CA THR A 268 0.07 -27.14 -0.75
C THR A 268 -0.85 -26.07 -0.18
N LEU A 269 -0.30 -24.89 0.13
CA LEU A 269 -1.07 -23.75 0.64
C LEU A 269 -2.11 -23.27 -0.38
N ILE A 270 -1.70 -23.10 -1.64
CA ILE A 270 -2.62 -22.73 -2.74
C ILE A 270 -3.69 -23.81 -2.93
N SER A 271 -3.32 -25.09 -2.93
CA SER A 271 -4.29 -26.19 -3.07
C SER A 271 -5.31 -26.17 -1.94
N ALA A 272 -4.88 -25.96 -0.69
CA ALA A 272 -5.77 -25.83 0.45
C ALA A 272 -6.70 -24.62 0.33
N MET A 273 -6.20 -23.45 -0.08
CA MET A 273 -7.03 -22.26 -0.30
C MET A 273 -8.07 -22.49 -1.40
N VAL A 274 -7.69 -23.11 -2.51
CA VAL A 274 -8.61 -23.43 -3.61
C VAL A 274 -9.67 -24.44 -3.16
N LEU A 275 -9.29 -25.46 -2.38
CA LEU A 275 -10.23 -26.44 -1.84
C LEU A 275 -11.23 -25.79 -0.85
N VAL A 276 -10.75 -24.93 0.05
CA VAL A 276 -11.62 -24.18 0.98
C VAL A 276 -12.55 -23.24 0.21
N ALA A 277 -12.04 -22.49 -0.75
CA ALA A 277 -12.87 -21.60 -1.58
C ALA A 277 -13.91 -22.38 -2.39
N GLY A 278 -13.52 -23.51 -2.98
CA GLY A 278 -14.44 -24.41 -3.70
C GLY A 278 -15.48 -25.03 -2.79
N PHE A 279 -15.11 -25.44 -1.57
CA PHE A 279 -16.04 -25.93 -0.57
C PHE A 279 -17.04 -24.84 -0.15
N LEU A 280 -16.56 -23.63 0.17
CA LEU A 280 -17.42 -22.51 0.54
C LEU A 280 -18.38 -22.13 -0.59
N TRP A 281 -17.92 -22.15 -1.85
CA TRP A 281 -18.76 -21.90 -3.02
C TRP A 281 -19.89 -22.94 -3.15
N VAL A 282 -19.59 -24.22 -2.96
CA VAL A 282 -20.62 -25.29 -3.02
C VAL A 282 -21.54 -25.26 -1.80
N ALA A 283 -21.00 -24.90 -0.62
CA ALA A 283 -21.73 -24.92 0.64
C ALA A 283 -22.49 -23.62 0.94
N GLN A 284 -22.36 -22.58 0.11
CA GLN A 284 -22.91 -21.24 0.42
C GLN A 284 -24.40 -21.26 0.71
N ASP A 285 -25.21 -21.98 -0.08
CA ASP A 285 -26.66 -22.02 0.09
C ASP A 285 -27.05 -22.73 1.41
N ALA A 286 -26.35 -23.83 1.71
CA ALA A 286 -26.55 -24.58 2.95
C ALA A 286 -26.12 -23.78 4.19
N LEU A 287 -25.00 -23.04 4.08
CA LEU A 287 -24.51 -22.15 5.14
C LEU A 287 -25.48 -20.99 5.38
N LEU A 288 -26.00 -20.37 4.32
CA LEU A 288 -27.00 -19.30 4.41
C LEU A 288 -28.29 -19.78 5.08
N ILE A 289 -28.80 -20.96 4.71
CA ILE A 289 -29.99 -21.55 5.32
C ILE A 289 -29.76 -21.86 6.81
N GLN A 290 -28.58 -22.34 7.20
CA GLN A 290 -28.25 -22.60 8.60
C GLN A 290 -28.11 -21.31 9.42
N LEU A 291 -27.52 -20.26 8.83
CA LEU A 291 -27.40 -18.95 9.46
C LEU A 291 -28.79 -18.31 9.65
N GLN A 292 -29.66 -18.36 8.64
CA GLN A 292 -31.04 -17.87 8.71
C GLN A 292 -31.89 -18.64 9.72
N LYS A 293 -31.74 -19.98 9.80
CA LYS A 293 -32.42 -20.79 10.83
C LYS A 293 -31.96 -20.45 12.25
N ASN A 294 -30.67 -20.22 12.46
CA ASN A 294 -30.16 -19.82 13.77
C ASN A 294 -30.64 -18.42 14.19
N GLU A 295 -30.84 -17.49 13.27
CA GLU A 295 -31.46 -16.20 13.59
C GLU A 295 -32.94 -16.35 13.98
N GLN A 296 -33.69 -17.21 13.28
CA GLN A 296 -35.13 -17.39 13.49
C GLN A 296 -35.48 -18.07 14.83
N ASP A 297 -34.58 -18.91 15.38
CA ASP A 297 -34.73 -19.50 16.72
C ASP A 297 -34.15 -18.60 17.85
N SER A 298 -33.42 -17.53 17.52
CA SER A 298 -32.80 -16.61 18.49
C SER A 298 -33.47 -15.23 18.59
N SER A 299 -34.48 -14.95 17.75
CA SER A 299 -35.11 -13.64 17.59
C SER A 299 -35.79 -13.09 18.85
N ASP A 300 -36.22 -13.94 19.79
CA ASP A 300 -36.88 -13.48 21.03
C ASP A 300 -35.90 -12.96 22.11
N ASN A 301 -34.58 -13.22 21.99
CA ASN A 301 -33.57 -12.70 22.94
C ASN A 301 -32.49 -11.83 22.27
N LEU A 302 -32.29 -11.94 20.95
CA LEU A 302 -31.27 -11.17 20.24
C LEU A 302 -31.72 -9.73 19.97
N THR A 303 -33.03 -9.49 19.79
CA THR A 303 -33.57 -8.16 19.44
C THR A 303 -33.35 -7.13 20.56
N GLU A 304 -33.48 -7.52 21.83
CA GLU A 304 -33.15 -6.66 23.00
C GLU A 304 -31.64 -6.45 23.21
N HIS A 305 -30.78 -7.40 22.79
CA HIS A 305 -29.32 -7.25 22.85
C HIS A 305 -28.74 -6.49 21.64
N VAL A 306 -29.41 -6.52 20.48
CA VAL A 306 -28.96 -5.84 19.26
C VAL A 306 -29.31 -4.35 19.29
N GLU A 307 -30.44 -3.95 19.88
CA GLU A 307 -30.78 -2.53 20.09
C GLU A 307 -29.87 -1.85 21.13
N SER A 308 -29.31 -2.60 22.09
CA SER A 308 -28.45 -2.06 23.15
C SER A 308 -26.95 -2.12 22.84
N ILE A 309 -26.53 -2.86 21.80
CA ILE A 309 -25.12 -3.01 21.39
C ILE A 309 -24.78 -2.21 20.12
N SER A 310 -25.77 -1.57 19.48
CA SER A 310 -25.52 -0.73 18.30
C SER A 310 -24.76 0.55 18.68
N ASN A 311 -23.43 0.45 18.72
CA ASN A 311 -22.57 1.60 18.46
C ASN A 311 -22.78 1.95 16.98
N VAL A 312 -23.77 2.80 16.72
CA VAL A 312 -24.39 3.08 15.42
C VAL A 312 -23.37 3.37 14.31
N SER A 313 -22.20 3.92 14.64
CA SER A 313 -21.13 4.22 13.67
C SER A 313 -20.31 2.99 13.22
N SER A 314 -20.01 2.07 14.15
CA SER A 314 -19.25 0.83 13.89
C SER A 314 -20.00 -0.08 12.93
N ASP A 315 -21.29 -0.23 13.17
CA ASP A 315 -22.13 -1.14 12.40
C ASP A 315 -22.52 -0.51 11.07
N ALA A 316 -22.82 0.80 11.04
CA ALA A 316 -23.04 1.51 9.78
C ALA A 316 -21.81 1.46 8.85
N SER A 317 -20.59 1.61 9.38
CA SER A 317 -19.37 1.52 8.56
C SER A 317 -19.14 0.14 7.95
N ASN A 318 -19.42 -0.93 8.70
CA ASN A 318 -19.30 -2.29 8.18
C ASN A 318 -20.39 -2.63 7.17
N LEU A 319 -21.64 -2.25 7.45
CA LEU A 319 -22.76 -2.42 6.52
C LEU A 319 -22.55 -1.64 5.23
N GLU A 320 -21.98 -0.42 5.30
CA GLU A 320 -21.66 0.37 4.12
C GLU A 320 -20.59 -0.29 3.24
N ARG A 321 -19.61 -1.00 3.83
CA ARG A 321 -18.67 -1.82 3.05
C ARG A 321 -19.40 -2.92 2.28
N LEU A 322 -20.34 -3.62 2.92
CA LEU A 322 -21.12 -4.67 2.27
C LEU A 322 -21.98 -4.11 1.13
N ASN A 323 -22.65 -2.97 1.34
CA ASN A 323 -23.38 -2.25 0.30
C ASN A 323 -22.47 -1.94 -0.91
N ARG A 324 -21.27 -1.42 -0.67
CA ARG A 324 -20.30 -1.12 -1.74
C ARG A 324 -19.80 -2.36 -2.46
N TRP A 325 -19.64 -3.48 -1.77
CA TRP A 325 -19.29 -4.75 -2.39
C TRP A 325 -20.41 -5.28 -3.28
N ASN A 326 -21.66 -5.20 -2.82
CA ASN A 326 -22.84 -5.52 -3.62
C ASN A 326 -22.89 -4.64 -4.89
N CYS A 327 -22.62 -3.34 -4.75
CA CYS A 327 -22.52 -2.42 -5.89
C CYS A 327 -21.38 -2.82 -6.83
N ALA A 328 -20.20 -3.15 -6.31
CA ALA A 328 -19.06 -3.58 -7.13
C ALA A 328 -19.37 -4.84 -7.95
N ILE A 329 -20.06 -5.81 -7.34
CA ILE A 329 -20.50 -7.04 -8.02
C ILE A 329 -21.56 -6.72 -9.09
N ALA A 330 -22.55 -5.87 -8.78
CA ALA A 330 -23.57 -5.46 -9.74
C ALA A 330 -22.97 -4.67 -10.92
N MET A 331 -22.04 -3.75 -10.65
CA MET A 331 -21.27 -3.04 -11.67
C MET A 331 -20.51 -4.01 -12.58
N PHE A 332 -19.86 -5.03 -12.01
CA PHE A 332 -19.18 -6.07 -12.78
C PHE A 332 -20.14 -6.88 -13.64
N GLN A 333 -21.33 -7.22 -13.14
CA GLN A 333 -22.34 -7.97 -13.91
C GLN A 333 -22.79 -7.23 -15.18
N GLU A 334 -22.88 -5.90 -15.13
CA GLU A 334 -23.19 -5.07 -16.30
C GLU A 334 -22.03 -4.99 -17.32
N ARG A 335 -20.78 -4.88 -16.84
CA ARG A 335 -19.58 -4.71 -17.71
C ARG A 335 -18.45 -5.67 -17.35
N PRO A 336 -18.63 -6.99 -17.55
CA PRO A 336 -17.72 -8.00 -17.00
C PRO A 336 -16.32 -8.03 -17.62
N LEU A 337 -16.17 -7.54 -18.85
CA LEU A 337 -14.90 -7.58 -19.56
C LEU A 337 -14.05 -6.33 -19.31
N ILE A 338 -14.60 -5.14 -19.58
CA ILE A 338 -13.86 -3.86 -19.57
C ILE A 338 -14.10 -3.03 -18.31
N GLY A 339 -15.13 -3.34 -17.52
CA GLY A 339 -15.53 -2.54 -16.37
C GLY A 339 -16.02 -1.13 -16.73
N TRP A 340 -16.05 -0.26 -15.72
CA TRP A 340 -16.54 1.12 -15.82
C TRP A 340 -15.43 2.17 -16.02
N GLY A 341 -14.17 1.76 -15.84
CA GLY A 341 -12.98 2.61 -15.95
C GLY A 341 -12.20 2.68 -14.62
N PRO A 342 -10.86 2.62 -14.64
CA PRO A 342 -10.03 2.75 -13.44
C PRO A 342 -10.31 4.04 -12.65
N GLY A 343 -10.46 3.93 -11.33
CA GLY A 343 -10.69 5.06 -10.43
C GLY A 343 -12.08 5.71 -10.54
N THR A 344 -13.02 5.09 -11.25
CA THR A 344 -14.37 5.66 -11.47
C THR A 344 -15.43 5.20 -10.49
N PHE A 345 -15.13 4.25 -9.60
CA PHE A 345 -16.12 3.62 -8.72
C PHE A 345 -17.04 4.64 -8.03
N GLN A 346 -16.46 5.66 -7.38
CA GLN A 346 -17.22 6.67 -6.64
C GLN A 346 -18.25 7.43 -7.48
N PHE A 347 -18.01 7.59 -8.78
CA PHE A 347 -18.88 8.33 -9.69
C PHE A 347 -20.00 7.46 -10.27
N VAL A 348 -19.83 6.14 -10.25
CA VAL A 348 -20.67 5.20 -11.01
C VAL A 348 -21.49 4.29 -10.11
N TYR A 349 -21.10 4.07 -8.85
CA TYR A 349 -21.73 3.04 -8.02
C TYR A 349 -23.14 3.39 -7.50
N ALA A 350 -23.51 4.68 -7.45
CA ALA A 350 -24.76 5.13 -6.82
C ALA A 350 -26.06 4.49 -7.39
N PRO A 351 -26.24 4.31 -8.72
CA PRO A 351 -27.39 3.60 -9.29
C PRO A 351 -27.46 2.11 -8.93
N PHE A 352 -26.35 1.52 -8.50
CA PHE A 352 -26.26 0.10 -8.10
C PHE A 352 -26.59 -0.13 -6.62
N GLN A 353 -26.75 0.94 -5.83
CA GLN A 353 -27.12 0.85 -4.43
C GLN A 353 -28.59 0.49 -4.25
N ARG A 354 -28.86 -0.69 -3.69
CA ARG A 354 -30.22 -1.12 -3.34
C ARG A 354 -30.73 -0.36 -2.13
N SER A 355 -32.03 -0.07 -2.08
CA SER A 355 -32.63 0.66 -0.95
C SER A 355 -32.48 -0.09 0.37
N GLU A 356 -32.50 -1.42 0.34
CA GLU A 356 -32.35 -2.30 1.50
C GLU A 356 -30.91 -2.34 2.05
N ASP A 357 -29.91 -2.09 1.21
CA ASP A 357 -28.49 -2.11 1.58
C ASP A 357 -27.97 -0.74 2.05
N ARG A 358 -28.78 0.31 1.93
CA ARG A 358 -28.37 1.69 2.29
C ARG A 358 -28.22 1.85 3.80
N THR A 359 -27.19 2.60 4.17
CA THR A 359 -26.88 2.96 5.56
C THR A 359 -27.03 4.47 5.78
N ILE A 360 -26.93 4.91 7.03
CA ILE A 360 -26.94 6.33 7.39
C ILE A 360 -25.77 7.14 6.79
N ILE A 361 -24.72 6.45 6.29
CA ILE A 361 -23.54 7.07 5.66
C ILE A 361 -23.45 6.80 4.15
N SER A 362 -24.47 6.18 3.55
CA SER A 362 -24.53 6.01 2.09
C SER A 362 -24.68 7.36 1.39
N THR A 363 -24.03 7.52 0.24
CA THR A 363 -24.02 8.79 -0.51
C THR A 363 -24.08 8.59 -2.02
N ASN A 364 -24.75 9.52 -2.70
CA ASN A 364 -24.83 9.59 -4.16
C ASN A 364 -23.95 10.73 -4.74
N ASN A 365 -23.21 11.47 -3.91
CA ASN A 365 -22.52 12.71 -4.30
C ASN A 365 -21.10 12.49 -4.84
N ALA A 366 -20.73 11.26 -5.18
CA ALA A 366 -19.38 10.88 -5.61
C ALA A 366 -18.26 11.23 -4.61
N ASP A 367 -18.60 11.31 -3.33
CA ASP A 367 -17.72 11.60 -2.19
C ASP A 367 -17.49 10.37 -1.29
N GLY A 368 -18.16 9.25 -1.60
CA GLY A 368 -18.04 8.00 -0.86
C GLY A 368 -16.66 7.34 -0.97
N GLY A 369 -15.90 7.63 -2.02
CA GLY A 369 -14.65 6.93 -2.31
C GLY A 369 -14.87 5.59 -2.99
N ASN A 370 -14.06 4.59 -2.65
CA ASN A 370 -13.88 3.38 -3.45
C ASN A 370 -14.68 2.17 -2.92
N ALA A 371 -14.48 1.02 -3.58
CA ALA A 371 -15.13 -0.26 -3.24
C ALA A 371 -14.69 -0.86 -1.89
N HIS A 372 -13.73 -0.26 -1.17
CA HIS A 372 -13.12 -0.85 0.03
C HIS A 372 -12.63 -2.28 -0.18
N SER A 373 -11.97 -2.53 -1.31
CA SER A 373 -11.36 -3.82 -1.61
C SER A 373 -10.37 -3.68 -2.77
N GLU A 374 -9.13 -4.12 -2.55
CA GLU A 374 -8.09 -4.22 -3.59
C GLU A 374 -8.41 -5.28 -4.66
N TYR A 375 -9.49 -6.05 -4.47
CA TYR A 375 -9.92 -7.10 -5.38
C TYR A 375 -11.23 -6.72 -6.10
N LEU A 376 -12.26 -6.30 -5.36
CA LEU A 376 -13.55 -5.92 -5.96
C LEU A 376 -13.49 -4.59 -6.71
N GLY A 377 -12.60 -3.66 -6.31
CA GLY A 377 -12.38 -2.41 -7.03
C GLY A 377 -11.94 -2.68 -8.48
N PRO A 378 -10.81 -3.37 -8.72
CA PRO A 378 -10.39 -3.75 -10.07
C PRO A 378 -11.43 -4.60 -10.82
N LEU A 379 -12.20 -5.45 -10.13
CA LEU A 379 -13.27 -6.24 -10.77
C LEU A 379 -14.37 -5.34 -11.36
N ALA A 380 -14.86 -4.36 -10.59
CA ALA A 380 -15.89 -3.43 -11.04
C ALA A 380 -15.36 -2.45 -12.09
N GLU A 381 -14.17 -1.91 -11.90
CA GLU A 381 -13.62 -0.83 -12.72
C GLU A 381 -12.94 -1.32 -14.00
N GLN A 382 -12.38 -2.53 -14.00
CA GLN A 382 -11.54 -3.05 -15.09
C GLN A 382 -11.95 -4.46 -15.53
N GLY A 383 -13.10 -4.95 -15.06
CA GLY A 383 -13.64 -6.27 -15.37
C GLY A 383 -12.80 -7.43 -14.81
N VAL A 384 -13.06 -8.63 -15.32
CA VAL A 384 -12.40 -9.87 -14.89
C VAL A 384 -10.87 -9.79 -14.99
N MET A 385 -10.35 -9.11 -16.02
CA MET A 385 -8.91 -8.95 -16.23
C MET A 385 -8.27 -8.06 -15.16
N GLY A 386 -8.97 -7.04 -14.66
CA GLY A 386 -8.51 -6.24 -13.53
C GLY A 386 -8.25 -7.09 -12.28
N MET A 387 -9.22 -7.93 -11.93
CA MET A 387 -9.08 -8.87 -10.81
C MET A 387 -7.98 -9.91 -11.05
N VAL A 388 -7.84 -10.42 -12.28
CA VAL A 388 -6.73 -11.32 -12.64
C VAL A 388 -5.37 -10.67 -12.38
N PHE A 389 -5.17 -9.41 -12.79
CA PHE A 389 -3.91 -8.71 -12.53
C PHE A 389 -3.64 -8.52 -11.04
N ALA A 390 -4.66 -8.18 -10.24
CA ALA A 390 -4.56 -8.05 -8.79
C ALA A 390 -4.17 -9.38 -8.11
N LEU A 391 -4.88 -10.47 -8.45
CA LEU A 391 -4.57 -11.82 -7.93
C LEU A 391 -3.21 -12.33 -8.41
N GLY A 392 -2.81 -12.01 -9.63
CA GLY A 392 -1.50 -12.35 -10.14
C GLY A 392 -0.37 -11.64 -9.39
N LEU A 393 -0.56 -10.38 -8.98
CA LEU A 393 0.41 -9.70 -8.10
C LEU A 393 0.54 -10.42 -6.76
N LEU A 394 -0.57 -10.82 -6.13
CA LEU A 394 -0.54 -11.65 -4.93
C LEU A 394 0.21 -12.97 -5.19
N GLY A 395 -0.07 -13.66 -6.29
CA GLY A 395 0.60 -14.89 -6.70
C GLY A 395 2.11 -14.73 -6.88
N PHE A 396 2.55 -13.64 -7.53
CA PHE A 396 3.97 -13.31 -7.67
C PHE A 396 4.62 -13.01 -6.32
N CYS A 397 3.96 -12.24 -5.44
CA CYS A 397 4.47 -11.97 -4.09
C CYS A 397 4.66 -13.27 -3.30
N LEU A 398 3.68 -14.16 -3.30
CA LEU A 398 3.76 -15.48 -2.68
C LEU A 398 4.90 -16.31 -3.29
N HIS A 399 5.00 -16.36 -4.62
CA HIS A 399 6.06 -17.10 -5.30
C HIS A 399 7.46 -16.59 -4.91
N LEU A 400 7.67 -15.27 -4.97
CA LEU A 400 8.95 -14.65 -4.64
C LEU A 400 9.29 -14.82 -3.16
N GLY A 401 8.34 -14.62 -2.25
CA GLY A 401 8.54 -14.80 -0.81
C GLY A 401 9.04 -16.20 -0.46
N PHE A 402 8.33 -17.24 -0.91
CA PHE A 402 8.72 -18.63 -0.67
C PHE A 402 10.06 -18.98 -1.35
N ARG A 403 10.31 -18.48 -2.56
CA ARG A 403 11.57 -18.74 -3.27
C ARG A 403 12.75 -18.10 -2.55
N VAL A 404 12.67 -16.81 -2.24
CA VAL A 404 13.73 -16.03 -1.60
C VAL A 404 14.09 -16.57 -0.22
N GLN A 405 13.12 -17.08 0.54
CA GLN A 405 13.35 -17.75 1.83
C GLN A 405 14.39 -18.88 1.71
N THR A 406 14.29 -19.68 0.66
CA THR A 406 15.17 -20.85 0.43
C THR A 406 16.44 -20.50 -0.33
N GLN A 407 16.42 -19.41 -1.10
CA GLN A 407 17.50 -18.97 -1.98
C GLN A 407 18.59 -18.19 -1.23
N LEU A 408 18.23 -17.44 -0.18
CA LEU A 408 19.17 -16.58 0.57
C LEU A 408 19.91 -17.33 1.69
N TYR A 409 21.23 -17.40 1.57
CA TYR A 409 22.11 -17.97 2.61
C TYR A 409 22.44 -16.98 3.73
N ASP A 410 22.65 -15.70 3.38
CA ASP A 410 22.87 -14.63 4.36
C ASP A 410 21.62 -14.47 5.23
N GLU A 411 21.78 -14.71 6.52
CA GLU A 411 20.66 -14.76 7.46
C GLU A 411 20.05 -13.38 7.71
N ASP A 412 20.86 -12.32 7.69
CA ASP A 412 20.40 -10.95 7.87
C ASP A 412 19.51 -10.57 6.67
N GLN A 413 19.97 -10.86 5.45
CA GLN A 413 19.19 -10.63 4.23
C GLN A 413 17.93 -11.50 4.16
N ARG A 414 18.04 -12.77 4.53
CA ARG A 414 16.90 -13.71 4.53
C ARG A 414 15.84 -13.27 5.54
N ASN A 415 16.23 -12.89 6.75
CA ASN A 415 15.29 -12.43 7.77
C ASN A 415 14.58 -11.15 7.33
N LEU A 416 15.33 -10.17 6.80
CA LEU A 416 14.73 -8.95 6.27
C LEU A 416 13.80 -9.24 5.08
N ALA A 417 14.18 -10.13 4.17
CA ALA A 417 13.31 -10.55 3.08
C ALA A 417 12.00 -11.17 3.57
N MET A 418 12.04 -11.96 4.64
CA MET A 418 10.83 -12.50 5.27
C MET A 418 10.01 -11.40 5.95
N GLY A 419 10.64 -10.46 6.65
CA GLY A 419 9.94 -9.31 7.22
C GLY A 419 9.22 -8.50 6.13
N VAL A 420 9.90 -8.18 5.03
CA VAL A 420 9.34 -7.47 3.87
C VAL A 420 8.21 -8.26 3.21
N PHE A 421 8.39 -9.57 3.00
CA PHE A 421 7.35 -10.44 2.46
C PHE A 421 6.10 -10.47 3.35
N LEU A 422 6.26 -10.67 4.66
CA LEU A 422 5.15 -10.67 5.60
C LEU A 422 4.48 -9.30 5.67
N GLY A 423 5.24 -8.21 5.60
CA GLY A 423 4.71 -6.85 5.48
C GLY A 423 3.89 -6.64 4.19
N LEU A 424 4.26 -7.25 3.06
CA LEU A 424 3.40 -7.25 1.87
C LEU A 424 2.13 -8.08 2.09
N MET A 425 2.23 -9.22 2.76
CA MET A 425 1.08 -10.08 3.01
C MET A 425 0.07 -9.42 3.95
N THR A 426 0.50 -8.58 4.90
CA THR A 426 -0.44 -7.80 5.72
C THR A 426 -1.28 -6.88 4.84
N TYR A 427 -0.66 -6.25 3.82
CA TYR A 427 -1.38 -5.43 2.86
C TYR A 427 -2.43 -6.22 2.07
N PHE A 428 -2.09 -7.40 1.53
CA PHE A 428 -3.05 -8.21 0.78
C PHE A 428 -4.22 -8.71 1.64
N VAL A 429 -3.97 -9.08 2.90
CA VAL A 429 -5.02 -9.47 3.85
C VAL A 429 -5.89 -8.27 4.21
N HIS A 430 -5.28 -7.12 4.50
CA HIS A 430 -5.98 -5.88 4.79
C HIS A 430 -6.79 -5.39 3.57
N GLY A 431 -6.27 -5.60 2.37
CA GLY A 431 -6.84 -5.25 1.08
C GLY A 431 -8.13 -6.00 0.73
N VAL A 432 -8.50 -7.03 1.50
CA VAL A 432 -9.84 -7.64 1.37
C VAL A 432 -10.91 -6.64 1.79
N LEU A 433 -10.65 -5.87 2.85
CA LEU A 433 -11.58 -4.96 3.51
C LEU A 433 -11.39 -3.49 3.18
N ASN A 434 -10.31 -3.14 2.48
CA ASN A 434 -9.95 -1.77 2.14
C ASN A 434 -9.10 -1.73 0.86
N ASN A 435 -8.80 -0.53 0.36
CA ASN A 435 -7.83 -0.30 -0.71
C ASN A 435 -7.19 1.08 -0.59
N TYR A 436 -5.87 1.13 -0.79
CA TYR A 436 -5.02 2.31 -0.59
C TYR A 436 -3.92 2.46 -1.63
N LEU A 437 -3.84 1.59 -2.65
CA LEU A 437 -2.81 1.66 -3.68
C LEU A 437 -2.93 2.91 -4.56
N ASP A 438 -3.99 3.70 -4.42
CA ASP A 438 -4.17 5.03 -5.01
C ASP A 438 -3.45 6.14 -4.24
N THR A 439 -3.00 5.88 -3.01
CA THR A 439 -2.24 6.83 -2.19
C THR A 439 -0.74 6.58 -2.24
N ASP A 440 0.06 7.62 -2.02
CA ASP A 440 1.52 7.52 -1.93
C ASP A 440 1.98 6.69 -0.72
N LYS A 441 1.22 6.76 0.39
CA LYS A 441 1.50 6.08 1.67
C LYS A 441 1.64 4.57 1.53
N ALA A 442 0.58 3.92 1.07
CA ALA A 442 0.62 2.48 0.85
C ALA A 442 1.47 2.13 -0.38
N SER A 443 1.44 2.94 -1.43
CA SER A 443 2.21 2.69 -2.66
C SER A 443 3.72 2.64 -2.41
N ALA A 444 4.26 3.50 -1.56
CA ALA A 444 5.68 3.50 -1.22
C ALA A 444 6.11 2.16 -0.64
N LEU A 445 5.39 1.68 0.36
CA LEU A 445 5.66 0.39 1.00
C LEU A 445 5.41 -0.77 0.05
N PHE A 446 4.27 -0.80 -0.64
CA PHE A 446 3.88 -1.91 -1.51
C PHE A 446 4.88 -2.11 -2.66
N TRP A 447 5.10 -1.06 -3.46
CA TRP A 447 6.01 -1.15 -4.62
C TRP A 447 7.47 -1.27 -4.20
N GLY A 448 7.88 -0.60 -3.12
CA GLY A 448 9.23 -0.70 -2.57
C GLY A 448 9.55 -2.10 -2.03
N PHE A 449 8.62 -2.71 -1.29
CA PHE A 449 8.79 -4.08 -0.78
C PHE A 449 8.77 -5.09 -1.91
N LEU A 450 7.94 -4.88 -2.93
CA LEU A 450 7.90 -5.74 -4.10
C LEU A 450 9.20 -5.67 -4.91
N ALA A 451 9.80 -4.48 -5.03
CA ALA A 451 11.11 -4.29 -5.63
C ALA A 451 12.23 -4.97 -4.83
N LEU A 452 12.19 -4.90 -3.50
CA LEU A 452 13.12 -5.62 -2.63
C LEU A 452 13.07 -7.14 -2.87
N LEU A 453 11.87 -7.73 -2.90
CA LEU A 453 11.70 -9.16 -3.19
C LEU A 453 12.24 -9.54 -4.57
N MET A 454 11.95 -8.74 -5.59
CA MET A 454 12.48 -8.94 -6.94
C MET A 454 14.02 -8.88 -6.95
N VAL A 455 14.62 -7.91 -6.26
CA VAL A 455 16.08 -7.76 -6.21
C VAL A 455 16.75 -8.92 -5.48
N TRP A 456 16.18 -9.41 -4.38
CA TRP A 456 16.68 -10.62 -3.72
C TRP A 456 16.54 -11.85 -4.61
N ASN A 457 15.46 -11.97 -5.38
CA ASN A 457 15.31 -13.06 -6.33
C ASN A 457 16.37 -13.01 -7.45
N LEU A 458 16.69 -11.83 -7.97
CA LEU A 458 17.72 -11.63 -8.99
C LEU A 458 19.15 -11.87 -8.45
N THR A 459 19.42 -11.47 -7.21
CA THR A 459 20.77 -11.55 -6.63
C THR A 459 21.06 -12.89 -5.97
N GLY A 460 20.06 -13.57 -5.42
CA GLY A 460 20.20 -14.87 -4.77
C GLY A 460 20.64 -15.99 -5.72
N ASP A 461 20.41 -15.85 -7.03
CA ASP A 461 20.83 -16.83 -8.05
C ASP A 461 22.34 -16.78 -8.32
N ALA A 462 23.04 -15.72 -7.88
CA ALA A 462 24.49 -15.57 -8.07
C ALA A 462 25.31 -16.49 -7.15
N GLY A 463 24.77 -16.91 -5.99
CA GLY A 463 25.44 -17.80 -5.05
C GLY A 463 25.44 -19.27 -5.50
N ALA A 464 24.37 -19.72 -6.17
CA ALA A 464 24.24 -21.09 -6.66
C ALA A 464 25.25 -21.40 -7.79
N LYS A 465 25.47 -20.45 -8.71
CA LYS A 465 26.46 -20.59 -9.79
C LYS A 465 27.91 -20.68 -9.29
N LYS A 466 28.26 -19.97 -8.21
CA LYS A 466 29.62 -20.01 -7.65
C LYS A 466 29.98 -21.33 -6.97
N ARG A 467 29.01 -22.13 -6.53
CA ARG A 467 29.27 -23.47 -5.93
C ARG A 467 29.08 -24.62 -6.90
N GLY A 468 28.24 -24.50 -7.91
CA GLY A 468 28.20 -25.49 -9.01
C GLY A 468 29.55 -25.65 -9.71
N ALA A 469 30.33 -24.55 -9.80
CA ALA A 469 31.69 -24.55 -10.36
C ALA A 469 32.82 -24.82 -9.34
N ALA A 470 32.49 -25.00 -8.05
CA ALA A 470 33.46 -25.34 -7.00
C ALA A 470 33.32 -26.80 -6.50
N ILE A 471 32.29 -27.51 -6.99
CA ILE A 471 31.99 -28.92 -6.70
C ILE A 471 32.16 -29.80 -7.97
N THR A 472 32.44 -29.17 -9.12
CA THR A 472 33.02 -29.80 -10.32
C THR A 472 34.47 -29.39 -10.43
#